data_AF-A0A8I0F633-F1
#
_entry.id   AF-A0A8I0F633-F1
#
_cell.length_a   1.000
_cell.length_b   1.000
_cell.length_c   1.000
_cell.angle_alpha   90.00
_cell.angle_beta   90.00
_cell.angle_gamma   90.00
#
_symmetry.space_group_name_H-M   'P 1'
#
loop_
_entity.id
_entity.type
_entity.pdbx_description
1 polymer ?
#
loop_
_entity_poly.entity_id
_entity_poly.type
_entity_poly.pdbx_seq_one_letter_code
_entity_poly.pdbx_strand_id
1 'polypeptide(L)' 'YFQAEVFLREGGQNYDVMDWTQEDLIQDIIDQYERHLHFLNIVRS' A
#
# COMPACT_ATOMS: atom_id res chain seq x y z
N TYR A 1 24.00 -0.38 7.57
CA TYR A 1 22.81 0.35 7.09
C TYR A 1 21.68 -0.67 7.08
N PHE A 2 20.51 -0.35 7.64
CA PHE A 2 19.36 -1.27 7.71
C PHE A 2 18.18 -0.63 6.97
N GLN A 3 17.50 -1.42 6.14
CA GLN A 3 16.35 -1.03 5.33
C GLN A 3 15.16 -1.90 5.75
N ALA A 4 13.99 -1.31 5.96
CA ALA A 4 12.74 -2.05 6.18
C ALA A 4 11.93 -2.02 4.88
N GLU A 5 11.68 -3.20 4.28
CA GLU A 5 10.86 -3.34 3.08
C GLU A 5 9.47 -3.88 3.40
N VAL A 6 8.44 -3.32 2.76
CA VAL A 6 7.06 -3.78 2.85
C VAL A 6 6.82 -4.88 1.81
N PHE A 7 6.59 -6.11 2.29
CA PHE A 7 6.23 -7.25 1.44
C PHE A 7 4.71 -7.45 1.43
N LEU A 8 4.07 -7.11 0.31
CA LEU A 8 2.67 -7.47 0.05
C LEU A 8 2.60 -8.76 -0.78
N ARG A 9 1.43 -9.41 -0.74
CA ARG A 9 1.18 -10.75 -1.31
C ARG A 9 1.30 -10.82 -2.85
N GLU A 10 1.40 -9.67 -3.51
CA GLU A 10 1.54 -9.48 -4.97
C GLU A 10 2.99 -9.15 -5.38
N GLY A 11 3.92 -9.06 -4.42
CA GLY A 11 5.30 -8.60 -4.62
C GLY A 11 5.61 -7.38 -3.74
N GLY A 12 6.89 -7.16 -3.44
CA GLY A 12 7.34 -5.97 -2.71
C GLY A 12 7.09 -4.72 -3.53
N GLN A 13 6.22 -3.83 -3.05
CA GLN A 13 6.12 -2.51 -3.65
C GLN A 13 7.29 -1.69 -3.09
N ASN A 14 8.26 -1.38 -3.96
CA ASN A 14 9.50 -0.63 -3.70
C ASN A 14 9.25 0.81 -3.19
N TYR A 15 8.57 0.97 -2.06
CA TYR A 15 8.39 2.25 -1.40
C TYR A 15 9.01 2.16 -0.01
N ASP A 16 10.04 2.98 0.21
CA ASP A 16 10.65 3.15 1.53
C ASP A 16 9.72 4.02 2.38
N VAL A 17 9.21 3.44 3.47
CA VAL A 17 8.31 4.10 4.43
C VAL A 17 9.07 4.63 5.65
N MET A 18 10.40 4.53 5.68
CA MET A 18 11.21 4.89 6.85
C MET A 18 11.13 6.38 7.23
N ASP A 19 10.80 7.25 6.27
CA ASP A 19 10.61 8.69 6.47
C ASP A 19 9.12 9.11 6.55
N TRP A 20 8.19 8.14 6.58
CA TRP A 20 6.76 8.45 6.62
C TRP A 20 6.31 8.76 8.03
N THR A 21 5.44 9.77 8.16
CA THR A 21 4.70 9.99 9.39
C THR A 21 3.62 8.93 9.57
N GLN A 22 3.06 8.83 10.78
CA GLN A 22 1.96 7.91 11.03
C GLN A 22 0.75 8.23 10.14
N GLU A 23 0.51 9.52 9.90
CA GLU A 23 -0.55 10.02 9.02
C GLU A 23 -0.33 9.59 7.56
N ASP A 24 0.90 9.68 7.05
CA ASP A 24 1.24 9.25 5.69
C ASP A 24 0.98 7.75 5.50
N LEU A 25 1.34 6.95 6.51
CA LEU A 25 1.11 5.51 6.49
C LEU A 25 -0.39 5.16 6.51
N ILE A 26 -1.17 5.87 7.33
CA ILE A 26 -2.63 5.67 7.38
C ILE A 26 -3.26 6.01 6.04
N GLN A 27 -2.84 7.11 5.41
CA GLN A 27 -3.37 7.54 4.12
C GLN A 27 -3.05 6.50 3.02
N ASP A 28 -1.82 5.97 2.98
CA ASP A 28 -1.47 4.96 1.98
C ASP A 28 -2.30 3.67 2.14
N ILE A 29 -2.54 3.22 3.37
CA ILE A 29 -3.40 2.05 3.63
C ILE A 29 -4.83 2.28 3.13
N ILE A 30 -5.39 3.48 3.35
CA ILE A 30 -6.73 3.84 2.87
C ILE A 30 -6.74 3.82 1.33
N ASP A 31 -5.77 4.46 0.69
CA ASP A 31 -5.69 4.53 -0.76
C ASP A 31 -5.54 3.13 -1.40
N GLN A 32 -4.75 2.24 -0.80
CA GLN A 32 -4.63 0.85 -1.24
C GLN A 32 -5.97 0.11 -1.16
N TYR A 33 -6.71 0.29 -0.07
CA TYR A 33 -8.01 -0.35 0.12
C TYR A 33 -9.04 0.14 -0.91
N GLU A 34 -9.09 1.45 -1.16
CA GLU A 34 -9.97 2.03 -2.18
C GLU A 34 -9.66 1.52 -3.59
N ARG A 35 -8.38 1.46 -3.97
CA ARG A 35 -7.94 0.87 -5.25
C ARG A 35 -8.38 -0.58 -5.37
N HIS A 36 -8.27 -1.37 -4.30
CA HIS A 36 -8.69 -2.77 -4.31
C HIS A 36 -10.22 -2.90 -4.47
N LEU A 37 -11.01 -2.08 -3.77
CA LEU A 37 -12.46 -2.06 -3.93
C LEU A 37 -12.87 -1.67 -5.35
N HIS A 38 -12.21 -0.67 -5.94
CA HIS A 38 -12.45 -0.28 -7.32
C HIS A 38 -12.13 -1.40 -8.31
N PHE A 39 -11.01 -2.11 -8.13
CA PHE A 39 -10.69 -3.30 -8.91
C PHE A 39 -11.77 -4.38 -8.78
N LEU A 40 -12.22 -4.71 -7.57
CA LEU A 40 -13.29 -5.69 -7.34
C LEU A 40 -14.61 -5.28 -8.01
N ASN A 41 -14.93 -3.98 -8.02
CA ASN A 41 -16.13 -3.47 -8.67
C ASN A 41 -16.06 -3.64 -10.20
N ILE A 42 -14.91 -3.35 -10.81
CA ILE A 42 -14.70 -3.57 -12.25
C ILE A 42 -14.79 -5.04 -12.62
N VAL A 43 -14.15 -5.93 -11.83
CA VAL A 43 -14.12 -7.37 -12.12
C VAL A 43 -15.49 -8.05 -11.94
N ARG A 44 -16.41 -7.45 -11.17
CA ARG A 44 -17.76 -7.97 -10.91
C ARG A 44 -18.83 -7.41 -11.87
N SER A 45 -18.48 -6.46 -12.74
CA SER A 45 -19.34 -5.95 -13.82
C SER A 45 -19.16 -6.78 -15.10
#